data_AF-A0A8C7T5X0-F1
#
_entry.id   AF-A0A8C7T5X0-F1
#
_cell.length_a   1.000
_cell.length_b   1.000
_cell.length_c   1.000
_cell.angle_alpha   90.00
_cell.angle_beta   90.00
_cell.angle_gamma   90.00
#
_symmetry.space_group_name_H-M   'P 1'
#
loop_
_entity.id
_entity.type
_entity.pdbx_description
1 polymer ?
#
loop_
_entity_poly.entity_id
_entity_poly.type
_entity_poly.pdbx_seq_one_letter_code
_entity_poly.pdbx_strand_id
1 'polypeptide(L)'
;MSKESPREPEQLRKLFIGGLSFETTDESLRTHFERWGSLTDCVVMKDPVTKRSRGFGFVTYSSVDEVDASMEARPHKVDGRQVEPKRAVSREDSSRPGAHTTVKKIFVGGIKEDTEEHHLRDYFDQFGKIEVIDIMTDRTSGKKRGFAFVTFDDHDAVDRIVIQKYHTVNGHNCEVRKALSKEDMNRSGPGGYGGGNRGYGGGGGGGYGNQGGSYGGGGYDNYNNGGGGGGGGSYRGGRSTKQLCAAHINSAIT
;
A
#
# COMPACT_ATOMS: atom_id res chain seq x y z
N MET A 1 -22.82 -28.55 -19.48
CA MET A 1 -22.48 -27.20 -19.02
C MET A 1 -21.39 -27.35 -17.98
N SER A 2 -20.13 -27.17 -18.38
CA SER A 2 -18.97 -27.22 -17.49
C SER A 2 -19.13 -26.11 -16.45
N LYS A 3 -19.23 -26.49 -15.17
CA LYS A 3 -19.15 -25.56 -14.05
C LYS A 3 -17.78 -24.89 -14.13
N GLU A 4 -17.73 -23.63 -14.56
CA GLU A 4 -16.52 -22.82 -14.37
C GLU A 4 -16.29 -22.74 -12.86
N SER A 5 -15.25 -23.42 -12.40
CA SER A 5 -14.69 -23.19 -11.07
C SER A 5 -14.42 -21.69 -10.91
N PRO A 6 -14.78 -21.06 -9.79
CA PRO A 6 -14.53 -19.64 -9.59
C PRO A 6 -13.03 -19.40 -9.76
N ARG A 7 -12.67 -18.68 -10.83
CA ARG A 7 -11.28 -18.33 -11.12
C ARG A 7 -10.74 -17.52 -9.95
N GLU A 8 -9.49 -17.78 -9.58
CA GLU A 8 -8.80 -17.02 -8.54
C GLU A 8 -8.89 -15.51 -8.83
N PRO A 9 -8.99 -14.66 -7.78
CA PRO A 9 -9.05 -13.21 -7.95
C PRO A 9 -7.97 -12.69 -8.89
N GLU A 10 -8.34 -11.81 -9.84
CA GLU A 10 -7.39 -11.22 -10.81
C GLU A 10 -6.17 -10.62 -10.12
N GLN A 11 -6.39 -9.99 -8.96
CA GLN A 11 -5.34 -9.37 -8.16
C GLN A 11 -4.20 -10.34 -7.78
N LEU A 12 -4.51 -11.60 -7.50
CA LEU A 12 -3.52 -12.63 -7.14
C LEU A 12 -2.74 -13.13 -8.36
N ARG A 13 -3.38 -13.06 -9.54
CA ARG A 13 -2.82 -13.51 -10.82
C ARG A 13 -2.09 -12.41 -11.59
N LYS A 14 -1.98 -11.21 -11.02
CA LYS A 14 -1.47 -10.01 -11.68
C LYS A 14 -0.10 -9.62 -11.16
N LEU A 15 0.83 -9.39 -12.08
CA LEU A 15 2.14 -8.82 -11.80
C LEU A 15 2.23 -7.39 -12.32
N PHE A 16 2.83 -6.53 -11.51
CA PHE A 16 3.40 -5.25 -11.93
C PHE A 16 4.80 -5.50 -12.49
N ILE A 17 5.09 -4.99 -13.68
CA ILE A 17 6.41 -5.09 -14.31
C ILE A 17 7.03 -3.70 -14.37
N GLY A 18 7.98 -3.44 -13.47
CA GLY A 18 8.72 -2.18 -13.41
C GLY A 18 9.98 -2.19 -14.28
N GLY A 19 10.43 -0.99 -14.68
CA GLY A 19 11.71 -0.82 -15.36
C GLY A 19 11.73 -1.29 -16.81
N LEU A 20 10.58 -1.29 -17.48
CA LEU A 20 10.47 -1.59 -18.91
C LEU A 20 11.28 -0.60 -19.76
N SER A 21 11.72 -1.05 -20.94
CA SER A 21 12.25 -0.13 -21.94
C SER A 21 11.13 0.81 -22.42
N PHE A 22 11.48 2.03 -22.85
CA PHE A 22 10.50 2.91 -23.47
C PHE A 22 9.99 2.40 -24.82
N GLU A 23 10.73 1.47 -25.41
CA GLU A 23 10.38 0.79 -26.66
C GLU A 23 9.55 -0.47 -26.44
N THR A 24 9.45 -0.96 -25.20
CA THR A 24 8.67 -2.16 -24.89
C THR A 24 7.19 -1.94 -25.22
N THR A 25 6.65 -2.88 -25.98
CA THR A 25 5.25 -2.92 -26.44
C THR A 25 4.45 -3.96 -25.67
N ASP A 26 3.13 -3.90 -25.79
CA ASP A 26 2.22 -4.89 -25.20
C ASP A 26 2.51 -6.31 -25.72
N GLU A 27 2.88 -6.41 -27.00
CA GLU A 27 3.22 -7.66 -27.70
C GLU A 27 4.57 -8.25 -27.25
N SER A 28 5.63 -7.44 -27.17
CA SER A 28 6.96 -7.89 -26.71
C SER A 28 6.93 -8.30 -25.25
N LEU A 29 6.21 -7.53 -24.41
CA LEU A 29 5.99 -7.88 -23.00
C LEU A 29 5.22 -9.20 -22.88
N ARG A 30 4.14 -9.37 -23.64
CA ARG A 30 3.34 -10.59 -23.68
C ARG A 30 4.19 -11.79 -24.09
N THR A 31 4.88 -11.68 -25.23
CA THR A 31 5.74 -12.74 -25.77
C THR A 31 6.78 -13.21 -24.75
N HIS A 32 7.34 -12.27 -23.97
CA HIS A 32 8.31 -12.61 -22.94
C HIS A 32 7.70 -13.41 -21.79
N PHE A 33 6.56 -12.94 -21.25
CA PHE A 33 5.94 -13.49 -20.05
C PHE A 33 5.06 -14.72 -20.32
N GLU A 34 4.60 -14.94 -21.56
CA GLU A 34 3.87 -16.16 -21.93
C GLU A 34 4.71 -17.45 -21.80
N ARG A 35 6.03 -17.33 -21.61
CA ARG A 35 6.92 -18.47 -21.36
C ARG A 35 6.66 -19.20 -20.04
N TRP A 36 5.99 -18.55 -19.09
CA TRP A 36 5.66 -19.12 -17.78
C TRP A 36 4.18 -19.39 -17.57
N GLY A 37 3.33 -19.11 -18.57
CA GLY A 37 1.90 -19.34 -18.47
C GLY A 37 1.07 -18.56 -19.47
N SER A 38 -0.24 -18.82 -19.47
CA SER A 38 -1.18 -18.14 -20.36
C SER A 38 -1.56 -16.78 -19.81
N LEU A 39 -1.32 -15.71 -20.59
CA LEU A 39 -1.68 -14.35 -20.18
C LEU A 39 -3.12 -13.99 -20.59
N THR A 40 -3.97 -13.77 -19.59
CA THR A 40 -5.34 -13.25 -19.76
C THR A 40 -5.37 -11.75 -20.09
N ASP A 41 -4.39 -10.99 -19.60
CA ASP A 41 -4.22 -9.57 -19.89
C ASP A 41 -2.73 -9.19 -19.91
N CYS A 42 -2.36 -8.21 -20.73
CA CYS A 42 -1.00 -7.68 -20.84
C CYS A 42 -1.06 -6.24 -21.36
N VAL A 43 -0.53 -5.30 -20.58
CA VAL A 43 -0.60 -3.87 -20.90
C VAL A 43 0.65 -3.13 -20.45
N VAL A 44 1.26 -2.38 -21.35
CA VAL A 44 2.29 -1.38 -21.10
C VAL A 44 1.60 -0.04 -20.87
N MET A 45 1.85 0.55 -19.70
CA MET A 45 1.23 1.81 -19.32
C MET A 45 1.88 2.95 -20.09
N LYS A 46 1.08 3.66 -20.88
CA LYS A 46 1.51 4.80 -21.70
C LYS A 46 0.92 6.10 -21.15
N ASP A 47 1.61 7.21 -21.39
CA ASP A 47 1.07 8.54 -21.14
C ASP A 47 -0.14 8.78 -22.05
N PRO A 48 -1.28 9.27 -21.52
CA PRO A 48 -2.52 9.35 -22.29
C PRO A 48 -2.44 10.35 -23.45
N VAL A 49 -1.58 11.37 -23.36
CA VAL A 49 -1.44 12.45 -24.34
C VAL A 49 -0.35 12.10 -25.35
N THR A 50 0.88 11.89 -24.88
CA THR A 50 2.06 11.67 -25.73
C THR A 50 2.17 10.24 -26.26
N LYS A 51 1.37 9.30 -25.73
CA LYS A 51 1.41 7.86 -26.03
C LYS A 51 2.75 7.18 -25.74
N ARG A 52 3.69 7.88 -25.10
CA ARG A 52 4.99 7.34 -24.72
C ARG A 52 4.84 6.36 -23.54
N SER A 53 5.61 5.28 -23.56
CA SER A 53 5.68 4.34 -22.43
C SER A 53 6.11 5.05 -21.14
N ARG A 54 5.45 4.70 -20.04
CA ARG A 54 5.80 5.16 -18.68
C ARG A 54 6.87 4.28 -18.03
N GLY A 55 7.41 3.28 -18.75
CA GLY A 55 8.45 2.38 -18.25
C GLY A 55 7.95 1.31 -17.28
N PHE A 56 6.65 1.03 -17.29
CA PHE A 56 6.07 -0.08 -16.53
C PHE A 56 4.81 -0.63 -17.20
N GLY A 57 4.41 -1.83 -16.80
CA GLY A 57 3.23 -2.50 -17.31
C GLY A 57 2.64 -3.47 -16.30
N PHE A 58 1.60 -4.17 -16.72
CA PHE A 58 0.99 -5.26 -15.97
C PHE A 58 0.82 -6.47 -16.87
N VAL A 59 1.01 -7.65 -16.29
CA VAL A 59 0.67 -8.93 -16.90
C VAL A 59 -0.25 -9.68 -15.96
N THR A 60 -1.28 -10.33 -16.48
CA THR A 60 -2.24 -11.11 -15.69
C THR A 60 -2.28 -12.52 -16.24
N TYR A 61 -1.77 -13.49 -15.46
CA TYR A 61 -1.79 -14.91 -15.82
C TYR A 61 -3.16 -15.54 -15.64
N SER A 62 -3.33 -16.78 -16.09
CA SER A 62 -4.59 -17.52 -15.95
C SER A 62 -4.74 -18.18 -14.57
N SER A 63 -3.63 -18.45 -13.89
CA SER A 63 -3.56 -19.02 -12.53
C SER A 63 -2.48 -18.35 -11.66
N VAL A 64 -2.55 -18.54 -10.34
CA VAL A 64 -1.50 -18.07 -9.41
C VAL A 64 -0.21 -18.89 -9.55
N ASP A 65 -0.30 -20.17 -9.89
CA ASP A 65 0.89 -21.02 -10.09
C ASP A 65 1.80 -20.49 -11.22
N GLU A 66 1.21 -19.95 -12.29
CA GLU A 66 1.95 -19.31 -13.38
C GLU A 66 2.61 -17.99 -12.94
N VAL A 67 2.00 -17.26 -11.99
CA VAL A 67 2.65 -16.10 -11.35
C VAL A 67 3.87 -16.55 -10.56
N ASP A 68 3.73 -17.60 -9.77
CA ASP A 68 4.80 -18.14 -8.93
C ASP A 68 5.96 -18.64 -9.80
N ALA A 69 5.67 -19.40 -10.86
CA ALA A 69 6.67 -19.82 -11.85
C ALA A 69 7.40 -18.62 -12.50
N SER A 70 6.65 -17.56 -12.84
CA SER A 70 7.23 -16.33 -13.37
C SER A 70 8.10 -15.61 -12.33
N MET A 71 7.73 -15.61 -11.05
CA MET A 71 8.51 -14.97 -9.99
C MET A 71 9.77 -15.77 -9.63
N GLU A 72 9.73 -17.10 -9.69
CA GLU A 72 10.89 -17.97 -9.48
C GLU A 72 11.95 -17.82 -10.58
N ALA A 73 11.52 -17.52 -11.81
CA ALA A 73 12.41 -17.34 -12.96
C ALA A 73 13.15 -15.98 -12.99
N ARG A 74 13.03 -15.15 -11.96
CA ARG A 74 13.80 -13.89 -11.85
C ARG A 74 15.32 -14.16 -11.86
N PRO A 75 16.14 -13.26 -12.42
CA PRO A 75 15.79 -11.96 -13.01
C PRO A 75 15.27 -12.05 -14.45
N HIS A 76 14.39 -11.13 -14.83
CA HIS A 76 13.82 -11.04 -16.19
C HIS A 76 14.47 -9.95 -17.03
N LYS A 77 14.54 -10.18 -18.34
CA LYS A 77 15.11 -9.23 -19.32
C LYS A 77 14.22 -9.09 -20.55
N VAL A 78 13.49 -7.98 -20.65
CA VAL A 78 12.57 -7.66 -21.75
C VAL A 78 13.21 -6.60 -22.64
N ASP A 79 13.25 -6.82 -23.95
CA ASP A 79 13.83 -5.90 -24.95
C ASP A 79 15.22 -5.40 -24.56
N GLY A 80 16.07 -6.31 -24.09
CA GLY A 80 17.44 -5.95 -23.71
C GLY A 80 17.58 -5.30 -22.32
N ARG A 81 16.49 -4.97 -21.64
CA ARG A 81 16.48 -4.30 -20.33
C ARG A 81 16.05 -5.23 -19.20
N GLN A 82 16.78 -5.22 -18.09
CA GLN A 82 16.38 -5.95 -16.90
C GLN A 82 15.15 -5.29 -16.27
N VAL A 83 14.12 -6.09 -16.01
CA VAL A 83 12.83 -5.63 -15.47
C VAL A 83 12.63 -6.16 -14.05
N GLU A 84 11.78 -5.49 -13.28
CA GLU A 84 11.49 -5.82 -11.89
C GLU A 84 10.01 -6.23 -11.76
N PRO A 85 9.68 -7.54 -11.88
CA PRO A 85 8.34 -8.01 -11.61
C PRO A 85 8.06 -8.03 -10.11
N LYS A 86 6.84 -7.61 -9.73
CA LYS A 86 6.31 -7.63 -8.36
C LYS A 86 4.85 -8.03 -8.42
N ARG A 87 4.33 -8.64 -7.36
CA ARG A 87 2.87 -8.85 -7.28
C ARG A 87 2.15 -7.52 -7.31
N ALA A 88 1.08 -7.45 -8.09
CA ALA A 88 0.32 -6.23 -8.18
C ALA A 88 -0.26 -5.89 -6.79
N VAL A 89 -0.23 -4.60 -6.46
CA VAL A 89 -0.93 -4.06 -5.30
C VAL A 89 -2.33 -3.63 -5.76
N SER A 90 -3.35 -3.85 -4.94
CA SER A 90 -4.70 -3.41 -5.25
C SER A 90 -4.74 -1.88 -5.41
N ARG A 91 -5.68 -1.34 -6.18
CA ARG A 91 -5.82 0.13 -6.32
C ARG A 91 -6.06 0.81 -4.98
N GLU A 92 -6.81 0.17 -4.09
CA GLU A 92 -7.12 0.67 -2.74
C GLU A 92 -5.86 0.72 -1.88
N ASP A 93 -5.07 -0.36 -1.87
CA ASP A 93 -3.84 -0.44 -1.09
C ASP A 93 -2.68 0.36 -1.67
N SER A 94 -2.71 0.69 -2.97
CA SER A 94 -1.68 1.50 -3.65
C SER A 94 -1.53 2.89 -3.03
N SER A 95 -2.57 3.39 -2.38
CA SER A 95 -2.55 4.68 -1.66
C SER A 95 -1.79 4.63 -0.33
N ARG A 96 -1.52 3.43 0.21
CA ARG A 96 -0.89 3.28 1.53
C ARG A 96 0.61 3.62 1.44
N PRO A 97 1.14 4.33 2.46
CA PRO A 97 2.57 4.60 2.52
C PRO A 97 3.39 3.31 2.42
N GLY A 98 4.31 3.28 1.45
CA GLY A 98 5.20 2.15 1.18
C GLY A 98 4.55 0.91 0.56
N ALA A 99 3.34 1.00 0.00
CA ALA A 99 2.68 -0.13 -0.64
C ALA A 99 3.50 -0.71 -1.82
N HIS A 100 4.11 0.17 -2.62
CA HIS A 100 4.97 -0.20 -3.75
C HIS A 100 6.45 -0.36 -3.38
N THR A 101 6.81 -0.19 -2.10
CA THR A 101 8.20 -0.36 -1.66
C THR A 101 8.57 -1.84 -1.72
N THR A 102 9.70 -2.15 -2.32
CA THR A 102 10.30 -3.49 -2.25
C THR A 102 10.95 -3.65 -0.88
N VAL A 103 10.39 -4.51 -0.04
CA VAL A 103 10.98 -4.85 1.26
C VAL A 103 10.98 -6.36 1.43
N LYS A 104 11.97 -6.86 2.16
CA LYS A 104 12.06 -8.27 2.56
C LYS A 104 11.55 -8.51 3.98
N LYS A 105 10.99 -7.49 4.62
CA LYS A 105 10.58 -7.52 6.01
C LYS A 105 9.09 -7.20 6.15
N ILE A 106 8.37 -8.02 6.91
CA ILE A 106 7.00 -7.74 7.34
C ILE A 106 6.96 -7.31 8.80
N PHE A 107 5.98 -6.48 9.11
CA PHE A 107 5.49 -6.21 10.45
C PHE A 107 4.28 -7.10 10.70
N VAL A 108 4.29 -7.82 11.82
CA VAL A 108 3.20 -8.70 12.28
C VAL A 108 2.68 -8.16 13.60
N GLY A 109 1.53 -7.49 13.58
CA GLY A 109 0.93 -6.83 14.76
C GLY A 109 -0.27 -7.60 15.32
N GLY A 110 -0.56 -7.40 16.60
CA GLY A 110 -1.72 -8.02 17.26
C GLY A 110 -1.49 -9.46 17.71
N ILE A 111 -0.23 -9.92 17.72
CA ILE A 111 0.13 -11.22 18.31
C ILE A 111 0.03 -11.16 19.83
N LYS A 112 -0.36 -12.27 20.45
CA LYS A 112 -0.52 -12.38 21.90
C LYS A 112 0.80 -12.75 22.59
N GLU A 113 0.84 -12.61 23.92
CA GLU A 113 2.06 -12.90 24.71
C GLU A 113 2.47 -14.38 24.67
N ASP A 114 1.54 -15.27 24.36
CA ASP A 114 1.77 -16.71 24.14
C ASP A 114 2.40 -17.01 22.77
N THR A 115 2.46 -16.04 21.85
CA THR A 115 3.01 -16.25 20.51
C THR A 115 4.53 -16.22 20.56
N GLU A 116 5.14 -17.31 20.08
CA GLU A 116 6.60 -17.52 20.06
C GLU A 116 7.16 -17.59 18.64
N GLU A 117 8.48 -17.65 18.52
CA GLU A 117 9.16 -17.67 17.21
C GLU A 117 8.70 -18.86 16.35
N HIS A 118 8.58 -20.05 16.93
CA HIS A 118 8.20 -21.24 16.17
C HIS A 118 6.81 -21.11 15.55
N HIS A 119 5.83 -20.51 16.26
CA HIS A 119 4.50 -20.26 15.71
C HIS A 119 4.52 -19.35 14.47
N LEU A 120 5.37 -18.31 14.50
CA LEU A 120 5.56 -17.41 13.35
C LEU A 120 6.29 -18.13 12.23
N ARG A 121 7.31 -18.92 12.55
CA ARG A 121 8.08 -19.69 11.58
C ARG A 121 7.18 -20.69 10.86
N ASP A 122 6.49 -21.56 11.60
CA ASP A 122 5.60 -22.59 11.06
C ASP A 122 4.54 -22.01 10.13
N TYR A 123 4.00 -20.82 10.45
CA TYR A 123 3.01 -20.16 9.60
C TYR A 123 3.62 -19.44 8.39
N PHE A 124 4.72 -18.71 8.57
CA PHE A 124 5.26 -17.86 7.50
C PHE A 124 6.20 -18.58 6.54
N ASP A 125 6.75 -19.74 6.92
CA ASP A 125 7.68 -20.52 6.09
C ASP A 125 7.02 -21.01 4.79
N GLN A 126 5.68 -21.19 4.79
CA GLN A 126 4.92 -21.53 3.58
C GLN A 126 4.98 -20.46 2.47
N PHE A 127 5.31 -19.21 2.81
CA PHE A 127 5.38 -18.10 1.85
C PHE A 127 6.80 -17.85 1.34
N GLY A 128 7.82 -18.50 1.89
CA GLY A 128 9.20 -18.31 1.49
C GLY A 128 10.16 -18.46 2.65
N LYS A 129 11.45 -18.51 2.33
CA LYS A 129 12.50 -18.80 3.30
C LYS A 129 12.70 -17.63 4.26
N ILE A 130 12.52 -17.91 5.55
CA ILE A 130 12.70 -16.93 6.62
C ILE A 130 14.18 -16.85 7.03
N GLU A 131 14.75 -15.65 6.98
CA GLU A 131 16.09 -15.37 7.50
C GLU A 131 16.08 -15.09 9.01
N VAL A 132 15.19 -14.19 9.47
CA VAL A 132 15.18 -13.70 10.86
C VAL A 132 13.76 -13.44 11.35
N ILE A 133 13.48 -13.80 12.60
CA ILE A 133 12.24 -13.45 13.31
C ILE A 133 12.61 -12.66 14.58
N ASP A 134 12.10 -11.43 14.68
CA ASP A 134 12.32 -10.54 15.82
C ASP A 134 10.99 -10.29 16.55
N ILE A 135 10.74 -11.01 17.65
CA ILE A 135 9.58 -10.72 18.53
C ILE A 135 9.96 -9.56 19.45
N MET A 136 9.25 -8.45 19.33
CA MET A 136 9.61 -7.25 20.07
C MET A 136 9.15 -7.32 21.52
N THR A 137 10.10 -7.20 22.44
CA THR A 137 9.86 -7.11 23.89
C THR A 137 10.19 -5.71 24.41
N ASP A 138 9.55 -5.34 25.51
CA ASP A 138 9.90 -4.16 26.28
C ASP A 138 11.23 -4.42 27.00
N ARG A 139 12.21 -3.54 26.78
CA ARG A 139 13.55 -3.67 27.33
C ARG A 139 13.58 -3.59 28.87
N THR A 140 12.59 -2.95 29.48
CA THR A 140 12.53 -2.77 30.94
C THR A 140 11.81 -3.92 31.64
N SER A 141 10.64 -4.32 31.11
CA SER A 141 9.79 -5.33 31.74
C SER A 141 9.98 -6.74 31.19
N GLY A 142 10.66 -6.90 30.04
CA GLY A 142 10.79 -8.17 29.33
C GLY A 142 9.50 -8.65 28.65
N LYS A 143 8.37 -7.95 28.83
CA LYS A 143 7.07 -8.32 28.27
C LYS A 143 7.04 -8.15 26.76
N LYS A 144 6.35 -9.05 26.05
CA LYS A 144 6.15 -8.94 24.60
C LYS A 144 5.26 -7.72 24.30
N ARG A 145 5.66 -6.94 23.31
CA ARG A 145 4.96 -5.70 22.90
C ARG A 145 3.76 -5.96 21.99
N GLY A 146 3.44 -7.22 21.70
CA GLY A 146 2.32 -7.63 20.85
C GLY A 146 2.57 -7.45 19.35
N PHE A 147 3.84 -7.41 18.92
CA PHE A 147 4.21 -7.41 17.51
C PHE A 147 5.58 -8.04 17.28
N ALA A 148 5.79 -8.52 16.06
CA ALA A 148 7.04 -9.09 15.58
C ALA A 148 7.42 -8.54 14.20
N PHE A 149 8.69 -8.71 13.84
CA PHE A 149 9.14 -8.58 12.46
C PHE A 149 9.62 -9.93 11.94
N VAL A 150 9.31 -10.21 10.68
CA VAL A 150 9.83 -11.40 9.98
C VAL A 150 10.55 -10.91 8.74
N THR A 151 11.81 -11.33 8.58
CA THR A 151 12.66 -11.02 7.44
C THR A 151 12.83 -12.27 6.59
N PHE A 152 12.56 -12.13 5.30
CA PHE A 152 12.70 -13.17 4.28
C PHE A 152 13.94 -12.93 3.43
N ASP A 153 14.35 -13.95 2.68
CA ASP A 153 15.41 -13.81 1.67
C ASP A 153 14.91 -13.12 0.39
N ASP A 154 13.61 -13.17 0.10
CA ASP A 154 12.96 -12.60 -1.08
C ASP A 154 11.82 -11.64 -0.72
N HIS A 155 11.64 -10.58 -1.51
CA HIS A 155 10.51 -9.67 -1.39
C HIS A 155 9.19 -10.29 -1.87
N ASP A 156 9.23 -11.31 -2.74
CA ASP A 156 8.00 -11.97 -3.23
C ASP A 156 7.21 -12.61 -2.09
N ALA A 157 7.89 -13.20 -1.11
CA ALA A 157 7.27 -13.71 0.12
C ALA A 157 6.46 -12.60 0.82
N VAL A 158 7.07 -11.43 0.98
CA VAL A 158 6.40 -10.26 1.57
C VAL A 158 5.19 -9.83 0.75
N ASP A 159 5.37 -9.70 -0.57
CA ASP A 159 4.32 -9.25 -1.48
C ASP A 159 3.13 -10.23 -1.49
N ARG A 160 3.37 -11.55 -1.41
CA ARG A 160 2.32 -12.57 -1.23
C ARG A 160 1.52 -12.37 0.04
N ILE A 161 2.23 -12.24 1.17
CA ILE A 161 1.63 -12.16 2.49
C ILE A 161 0.73 -10.93 2.58
N VAL A 162 1.23 -9.75 2.19
CA VAL A 162 0.52 -8.48 2.42
C VAL A 162 -0.70 -8.26 1.51
N ILE A 163 -0.94 -9.11 0.52
CA ILE A 163 -2.20 -9.11 -0.22
C ILE A 163 -3.35 -9.47 0.72
N GLN A 164 -3.11 -10.40 1.65
CA GLN A 164 -4.04 -10.70 2.72
C GLN A 164 -3.67 -9.86 3.95
N LYS A 165 -4.56 -8.95 4.36
CA LYS A 165 -4.25 -8.04 5.48
C LYS A 165 -4.16 -8.75 6.84
N TYR A 166 -4.99 -9.78 7.04
CA TYR A 166 -5.18 -10.44 8.33
C TYR A 166 -4.85 -11.92 8.23
N HIS A 167 -4.03 -12.43 9.15
CA HIS A 167 -3.59 -13.81 9.20
C HIS A 167 -3.90 -14.42 10.57
N THR A 168 -4.18 -15.71 10.62
CA THR A 168 -4.38 -16.42 11.89
C THR A 168 -3.11 -17.18 12.25
N VAL A 169 -2.43 -16.75 13.31
CA VAL A 169 -1.20 -17.36 13.83
C VAL A 169 -1.43 -17.70 15.30
N ASN A 170 -1.12 -18.94 15.69
CA ASN A 170 -1.35 -19.44 17.05
C ASN A 170 -2.80 -19.24 17.54
N GLY A 171 -3.79 -19.40 16.65
CA GLY A 171 -5.21 -19.17 16.97
C GLY A 171 -5.61 -17.69 17.13
N HIS A 172 -4.68 -16.75 16.94
CA HIS A 172 -4.93 -15.32 17.06
C HIS A 172 -4.90 -14.63 15.70
N ASN A 173 -5.82 -13.68 15.49
CA ASN A 173 -5.81 -12.85 14.29
C ASN A 173 -4.77 -11.74 14.41
N CYS A 174 -3.83 -11.68 13.47
CA CYS A 174 -2.76 -10.69 13.40
C CYS A 174 -2.88 -9.86 12.11
N GLU A 175 -2.50 -8.58 12.18
CA GLU A 175 -2.42 -7.69 11.02
C GLU A 175 -1.00 -7.72 10.47
N VAL A 176 -0.86 -7.97 9.17
CA VAL A 176 0.44 -8.01 8.50
C VAL A 176 0.58 -6.87 7.50
N ARG A 177 1.76 -6.23 7.51
CA ARG A 177 2.09 -5.09 6.62
C ARG A 177 3.55 -5.16 6.21
N LYS A 178 3.90 -4.52 5.09
CA LYS A 178 5.30 -4.21 4.76
C LYS A 178 5.93 -3.41 5.89
N ALA A 179 7.10 -3.85 6.38
CA ALA A 179 7.82 -3.12 7.41
C ALA A 179 8.48 -1.89 6.80
N LEU A 180 8.10 -0.71 7.28
CA LEU A 180 8.73 0.55 6.90
C LEU A 180 9.97 0.77 7.76
N SER A 181 10.98 1.44 7.20
CA SER A 181 12.13 1.87 7.99
C SER A 181 11.69 2.88 9.06
N LYS A 182 12.48 3.04 10.14
CA LYS A 182 12.18 4.05 11.17
C LYS A 182 12.07 5.45 10.57
N GLU A 183 12.89 5.76 9.56
CA GLU A 183 12.86 7.04 8.84
C GLU A 183 11.58 7.21 8.02
N ASP A 184 11.15 6.17 7.32
CA ASP A 184 9.90 6.19 6.54
C ASP A 184 8.67 6.29 7.45
N MET A 185 8.70 5.65 8.62
CA MET A 185 7.66 5.82 9.63
C MET A 185 7.61 7.26 10.16
N ASN A 186 8.76 7.88 10.42
CA ASN A 186 8.83 9.25 10.92
C ASN A 186 8.37 10.28 9.86
N ARG A 187 8.67 10.01 8.58
CA ARG A 187 8.18 10.81 7.44
C ARG A 187 6.69 10.61 7.14
N SER A 188 6.15 9.44 7.47
CA SER A 188 4.72 9.14 7.35
C SER A 188 3.87 9.77 8.46
N GLY A 189 4.50 10.39 9.47
CA GLY A 189 3.87 11.20 10.52
C GLY A 189 3.02 10.38 11.51
N PRO A 190 3.00 10.72 12.81
CA PRO A 190 2.09 10.12 13.80
C PRO A 190 0.59 10.47 13.61
N GLY A 191 0.18 11.00 12.44
CA GLY A 191 -1.13 11.63 12.23
C GLY A 191 -2.15 10.83 11.41
N GLY A 192 -1.81 9.64 10.90
CA GLY A 192 -2.74 8.81 10.11
C GLY A 192 -3.72 7.97 10.94
N TYR A 193 -3.63 8.02 12.27
CA TYR A 193 -4.36 7.12 13.17
C TYR A 193 -5.17 7.96 14.18
N GLY A 194 -6.42 8.29 13.83
CA GLY A 194 -7.39 8.90 14.75
C GLY A 194 -7.99 10.24 14.33
N GLY A 195 -8.57 10.33 13.13
CA GLY A 195 -9.34 11.50 12.67
C GLY A 195 -10.81 11.47 13.11
N GLY A 196 -11.06 11.18 14.39
CA GLY A 196 -12.37 11.43 14.99
C GLY A 196 -12.54 12.92 15.23
N ASN A 197 -13.33 13.57 14.37
CA ASN A 197 -14.03 14.84 14.56
C ASN A 197 -13.88 15.48 15.97
N ARG A 198 -12.81 16.27 16.17
CA ARG A 198 -12.76 17.34 17.17
C ARG A 198 -12.55 18.65 16.44
N GLY A 199 -13.64 19.06 15.79
CA GLY A 199 -13.81 20.43 15.35
C GLY A 199 -13.70 21.36 16.55
N TYR A 200 -12.93 22.42 16.33
CA TYR A 200 -12.82 23.61 17.14
C TYR A 200 -14.21 24.17 17.50
N GLY A 201 -14.45 24.30 18.80
CA GLY A 201 -15.46 25.15 19.42
C GLY A 201 -15.04 25.26 20.88
N GLY A 202 -14.39 26.35 21.32
CA GLY A 202 -14.95 27.69 21.30
C GLY A 202 -15.45 27.96 22.71
N GLY A 203 -14.54 28.34 23.61
CA GLY A 203 -14.86 28.51 25.03
C GLY A 203 -13.93 29.52 25.72
N GLY A 204 -14.45 30.72 25.93
CA GLY A 204 -14.39 31.40 27.23
C GLY A 204 -13.18 32.28 27.58
N GLY A 205 -13.45 33.59 27.66
CA GLY A 205 -12.79 34.55 28.56
C GLY A 205 -11.47 35.14 28.05
N GLY A 206 -11.19 36.44 28.08
CA GLY A 206 -11.83 37.58 28.72
C GLY A 206 -10.73 38.60 29.06
N GLY A 207 -10.95 39.87 28.72
CA GLY A 207 -10.48 41.00 29.55
C GLY A 207 -9.14 41.69 29.25
N TYR A 208 -9.27 43.02 29.00
CA TYR A 208 -8.40 44.15 29.39
C TYR A 208 -6.95 44.13 28.86
N GLY A 209 -6.49 45.05 28.00
CA GLY A 209 -6.53 46.51 28.07
C GLY A 209 -5.08 47.03 27.98
N ASN A 210 -4.91 48.31 27.60
CA ASN A 210 -3.71 49.16 27.79
C ASN A 210 -2.84 49.55 26.55
N GLN A 211 -3.16 50.75 26.04
CA GLN A 211 -2.30 51.93 25.70
C GLN A 211 -1.06 51.80 24.78
N GLY A 212 -1.12 52.55 23.66
CA GLY A 212 -0.42 53.86 23.56
C GLY A 212 0.90 53.95 22.77
N GLY A 213 0.93 54.85 21.76
CA GLY A 213 2.11 55.52 21.18
C GLY A 213 2.71 54.86 19.92
N SER A 214 2.69 55.38 18.68
CA SER A 214 2.95 56.71 18.07
C SER A 214 4.43 57.06 17.83
N TYR A 215 5.05 56.59 16.73
CA TYR A 215 6.05 57.24 15.84
C TYR A 215 6.62 56.12 14.91
N GLY A 216 6.95 56.23 13.62
CA GLY A 216 6.99 57.28 12.60
C GLY A 216 7.90 56.76 11.46
N GLY A 217 7.56 57.02 10.20
CA GLY A 217 8.55 57.28 9.12
C GLY A 217 8.77 56.26 7.98
N GLY A 218 8.41 56.67 6.75
CA GLY A 218 9.06 56.37 5.45
C GLY A 218 8.53 55.16 4.67
N GLY A 219 7.72 55.31 3.60
CA GLY A 219 8.11 55.69 2.21
C GLY A 219 8.47 54.40 1.45
N TYR A 220 7.93 53.99 0.29
CA TYR A 220 7.61 54.68 -0.98
C TYR A 220 6.73 53.76 -1.88
N ASP A 221 5.85 54.41 -2.66
CA ASP A 221 5.33 54.11 -4.01
C ASP A 221 5.41 52.68 -4.62
N ASN A 222 4.27 52.14 -5.09
CA ASN A 222 4.03 51.95 -6.55
C ASN A 222 2.59 51.45 -6.87
N TYR A 223 1.88 52.28 -7.63
CA TYR A 223 0.77 52.06 -8.57
C TYR A 223 -0.26 50.92 -8.42
N ASN A 224 -1.47 51.43 -8.19
CA ASN A 224 -2.80 50.93 -8.53
C ASN A 224 -3.01 50.76 -10.05
N ASN A 225 -3.53 49.61 -10.49
CA ASN A 225 -4.56 49.44 -11.52
C ASN A 225 -4.95 47.94 -11.55
N GLY A 226 -6.17 47.46 -11.34
CA GLY A 226 -7.48 48.09 -11.31
C GLY A 226 -8.46 47.26 -12.14
N GLY A 227 -9.36 46.55 -11.43
CA GLY A 227 -10.69 46.08 -11.89
C GLY A 227 -10.67 44.81 -12.74
N GLY A 228 -11.60 43.87 -12.67
CA GLY A 228 -12.92 43.67 -12.07
C GLY A 228 -13.45 42.39 -12.78
N GLY A 229 -14.38 41.56 -12.32
CA GLY A 229 -15.35 41.56 -11.24
C GLY A 229 -16.28 40.34 -11.47
N GLY A 230 -17.18 40.08 -10.52
CA GLY A 230 -18.50 39.51 -10.82
C GLY A 230 -18.75 38.03 -10.54
N GLY A 231 -19.69 37.78 -9.60
CA GLY A 231 -20.57 36.60 -9.55
C GLY A 231 -20.08 35.49 -8.61
N GLY A 232 -20.66 35.21 -7.44
CA GLY A 232 -22.09 35.20 -7.11
C GLY A 232 -22.66 33.82 -7.45
N GLY A 233 -22.67 32.89 -6.49
CA GLY A 233 -23.12 31.51 -6.74
C GLY A 233 -23.11 30.61 -5.50
N SER A 234 -23.96 30.94 -4.54
CA SER A 234 -24.34 30.09 -3.42
C SER A 234 -25.13 28.86 -3.88
N TYR A 235 -24.60 27.65 -3.62
CA TYR A 235 -25.41 26.42 -3.63
C TYR A 235 -25.12 25.56 -2.40
N ARG A 236 -26.22 25.31 -1.70
CA ARG A 236 -26.42 24.62 -0.45
C ARG A 236 -27.03 23.27 -0.79
N GLY A 237 -26.59 22.19 -0.15
CA GLY A 237 -27.42 21.00 0.06
C GLY A 237 -26.75 19.66 -0.27
N GLY A 238 -26.83 18.72 0.68
CA GLY A 238 -26.60 17.30 0.40
C GLY A 238 -25.95 16.48 1.51
N ARG A 239 -26.48 16.48 2.74
CA ARG A 239 -26.24 15.40 3.71
C ARG A 239 -27.20 14.25 3.40
N SER A 240 -26.70 13.02 3.19
CA SER A 240 -27.38 11.78 3.65
C SER A 240 -26.40 10.61 3.57
N THR A 241 -26.03 10.06 4.71
CA THR A 241 -26.42 8.72 5.22
C THR A 241 -25.43 7.62 4.87
N LYS A 242 -24.65 7.29 5.91
CA LYS A 242 -23.97 6.01 6.09
C LYS A 242 -24.97 4.87 5.92
N GLN A 243 -24.59 3.83 5.19
CA GLN A 243 -25.22 2.53 5.34
C GLN A 243 -24.12 1.47 5.43
N LEU A 244 -24.12 0.82 6.59
CA LEU A 244 -23.33 -0.34 6.96
C LEU A 244 -23.82 -1.55 6.16
N CYS A 245 -22.89 -2.33 5.62
CA CYS A 245 -23.09 -3.76 5.39
C CYS A 245 -21.80 -4.49 5.77
N ALA A 246 -21.78 -5.03 6.99
CA ALA A 246 -20.88 -6.08 7.41
C ALA A 246 -21.48 -7.41 6.95
N ALA A 247 -20.76 -8.18 6.14
CA ALA A 247 -21.12 -9.56 5.82
C ALA A 247 -20.05 -10.49 6.40
N HIS A 248 -20.48 -11.21 7.44
CA HIS A 248 -19.82 -12.39 7.99
C HIS A 248 -19.80 -13.50 6.94
N ILE A 249 -18.67 -14.20 6.79
CA ILE A 249 -18.66 -15.56 6.25
C ILE A 249 -17.95 -16.43 7.28
N ASN A 250 -18.76 -17.18 8.01
CA ASN A 250 -18.36 -18.31 8.84
C ASN A 250 -18.21 -19.55 7.95
N SER A 251 -17.09 -20.24 8.13
CA SER A 251 -16.94 -21.68 8.32
C SER A 251 -18.08 -22.60 7.85
N ALA A 252 -17.74 -23.52 6.96
CA ALA A 252 -18.32 -24.86 6.94
C ALA A 252 -17.27 -25.88 6.51
N ILE A 253 -16.75 -26.62 7.50
CA ILE A 253 -16.13 -27.93 7.36
C ILE A 253 -17.26 -28.95 7.53
N THR A 254 -17.39 -29.89 6.59
CA THR A 254 -17.79 -31.27 6.86
C THR A 254 -17.17 -32.17 5.82
#